data_AF-A0A535DGY1-F1
#
_entry.id   AF-A0A535DGY1-F1
#
_cell.length_a   1.000
_cell.length_b   1.000
_cell.length_c   1.000
_cell.angle_alpha   90.00
_cell.angle_beta   90.00
_cell.angle_gamma   90.00
#
_symmetry.space_group_name_H-M   'P 1'
#
loop_
_entity.id
_entity.type
_entity.pdbx_description
1 polymer ?
#
loop_
_entity_poly.entity_id
_entity_poly.type
_entity_poly.pdbx_seq_one_letter_code
_entity_poly.pdbx_strand_id
1 'polypeptide(L)'
;MQIVFETDEAWSLMSVITSCIVDQSGISQEGKQKLRRWRGDRAIGTVEMDELAVDMNKALGTYLDEKTERLVRRRGRYVSTKDLAR
;
A
#
# COMPACT_ATOMS: atom_id res chain seq x y z
N MET A 1 4.74 0.95 14.97
CA MET A 1 4.08 2.03 14.22
C MET A 1 2.94 1.37 13.47
N GLN A 2 1.70 1.63 13.85
CA GLN A 2 0.54 1.05 13.16
C GLN A 2 0.14 2.01 12.06
N ILE A 3 0.47 1.67 10.81
CA ILE A 3 -0.11 2.31 9.64
C ILE A 3 -1.41 1.53 9.37
N VAL A 4 -2.54 2.21 9.40
CA VAL A 4 -3.84 1.64 9.03
C VAL A 4 -4.33 2.43 7.84
N PHE A 5 -4.40 1.75 6.70
CA PHE A 5 -4.95 2.24 5.44
C PHE A 5 -6.47 2.28 5.53
N GLU A 6 -7.07 3.46 5.36
CA GLU A 6 -8.51 3.61 5.19
C GLU A 6 -8.91 3.40 3.71
N THR A 7 -10.20 3.17 3.46
CA THR A 7 -10.74 2.99 2.10
C THR A 7 -10.41 4.18 1.18
N ASP A 8 -10.44 5.40 1.72
CA ASP A 8 -10.10 6.61 0.98
C ASP A 8 -8.60 6.68 0.63
N GLU A 9 -7.74 6.13 1.47
CA GLU A 9 -6.32 6.02 1.21
C GLU A 9 -6.06 4.93 0.15
N ALA A 10 -6.80 3.83 0.17
CA ALA A 10 -6.76 2.79 -0.86
C ALA A 10 -7.14 3.36 -2.24
N TRP A 11 -8.17 4.20 -2.31
CA TRP A 11 -8.53 4.92 -3.54
C TRP A 11 -7.43 5.86 -4.02
N SER A 12 -6.79 6.57 -3.09
CA SER A 12 -5.67 7.48 -3.38
C SER A 12 -4.47 6.70 -3.93
N LEU A 13 -4.15 5.54 -3.37
CA LEU A 13 -3.10 4.64 -3.86
C LEU A 13 -3.41 4.15 -5.27
N MET A 14 -4.64 3.66 -5.51
CA MET A 14 -5.04 3.19 -6.83
C MET A 14 -5.04 4.31 -7.87
N SER A 15 -5.37 5.54 -7.48
CA SER A 15 -5.27 6.71 -8.36
C SER A 15 -3.84 6.98 -8.81
N VAL A 16 -2.85 6.75 -7.94
CA VAL A 16 -1.42 6.86 -8.28
C VAL A 16 -0.99 5.73 -9.20
N ILE A 17 -1.32 4.47 -8.85
CA ILE A 17 -0.99 3.28 -9.65
C ILE A 17 -1.53 3.43 -11.07
N THR A 18 -2.81 3.80 -11.20
CA THR A 18 -3.44 3.99 -12.50
C THR A 18 -2.83 5.15 -13.29
N SER A 19 -2.32 6.20 -12.63
CA SER A 19 -1.54 7.25 -13.30
C SER A 19 -0.26 6.70 -13.91
N CYS A 20 0.52 5.93 -13.14
CA CYS A 20 1.74 5.29 -13.64
C CYS A 20 1.43 4.37 -14.83
N ILE A 21 0.35 3.59 -14.77
CA ILE A 21 -0.08 2.73 -15.87
C ILE A 21 -0.41 3.58 -17.11
N VAL A 22 -1.19 4.64 -16.99
CA VAL A 22 -1.54 5.50 -18.13
C VAL A 22 -0.32 6.11 -18.81
N ASP A 23 0.68 6.47 -18.02
CA ASP A 23 1.88 7.16 -18.50
C ASP A 23 2.94 6.19 -19.04
N GLN A 24 3.04 4.97 -18.48
CA GLN A 24 4.19 4.08 -18.70
C GLN A 24 3.85 2.78 -19.43
N SER A 25 2.59 2.33 -19.45
CA SER A 25 2.25 0.96 -19.90
C SER A 25 1.88 0.80 -21.37
N GLY A 26 2.00 1.86 -22.20
CA GLY A 26 1.68 1.78 -23.63
C GLY A 26 0.23 1.37 -23.93
N ILE A 27 -0.69 1.49 -22.97
CA ILE A 27 -2.10 1.12 -23.15
C ILE A 27 -2.78 1.91 -24.27
N SER A 28 -3.73 1.26 -24.93
CA SER A 28 -4.53 1.86 -26.00
C SER A 28 -5.30 3.10 -25.50
N GLN A 29 -5.67 3.98 -26.42
CA GLN A 29 -6.47 5.18 -26.08
C GLN A 29 -7.82 4.82 -25.44
N GLU A 30 -8.42 3.71 -25.86
CA GLU A 30 -9.64 3.17 -25.24
C GLU A 30 -9.40 2.76 -23.78
N GLY A 31 -8.29 2.07 -23.49
CA GLY A 31 -7.90 1.72 -22.13
C GLY A 31 -7.65 2.94 -21.25
N LYS A 32 -7.01 3.98 -21.81
CA LYS A 32 -6.80 5.27 -21.11
C LYS A 32 -8.13 5.95 -20.76
N GLN A 33 -9.11 5.94 -21.66
CA GLN A 33 -10.44 6.50 -21.37
C GLN A 33 -11.17 5.72 -20.28
N LYS A 34 -11.13 4.38 -20.31
CA LYS A 34 -11.74 3.54 -19.27
C LYS A 34 -11.15 3.84 -17.89
N LEU A 35 -9.82 3.95 -17.78
CA LEU A 35 -9.15 4.29 -16.53
C LEU A 35 -9.47 5.70 -16.03
N ARG A 36 -9.50 6.70 -16.93
CA ARG A 36 -9.90 8.07 -16.55
C ARG A 36 -11.33 8.14 -16.05
N ARG A 37 -12.25 7.41 -16.70
CA ARG A 37 -13.64 7.30 -16.28
C ARG A 37 -13.75 6.64 -14.92
N TRP A 38 -13.09 5.49 -14.73
CA TRP A 38 -13.05 4.79 -13.45
C TRP A 38 -12.54 5.70 -12.31
N ARG A 39 -11.51 6.53 -12.56
CA ARG A 39 -11.02 7.51 -11.59
C ARG A 39 -12.03 8.61 -11.25
N GLY A 40 -12.83 9.03 -12.23
CA GLY A 40 -13.86 10.08 -12.05
C GLY A 40 -15.11 9.54 -11.34
N ASP A 41 -15.45 8.28 -11.59
CA ASP A 41 -16.55 7.55 -10.95
C ASP A 41 -16.13 7.08 -9.55
N ARG A 42 -15.60 7.98 -8.70
CA ARG A 42 -15.23 7.68 -7.30
C ARG A 42 -16.47 7.20 -6.55
N ALA A 43 -16.68 5.90 -6.57
CA ALA A 43 -17.72 5.23 -5.82
C ALA A 43 -17.20 5.04 -4.40
N ILE A 44 -17.60 5.94 -3.51
CA ILE A 44 -17.27 5.88 -2.09
C ILE A 44 -17.94 4.63 -1.52
N GLY A 45 -17.17 3.78 -0.83
CA GLY A 45 -17.69 2.57 -0.18
C GLY A 45 -17.95 1.39 -1.12
N THR A 46 -17.19 1.26 -2.22
CA THR A 46 -17.16 0.01 -2.99
C THR A 46 -16.47 -1.09 -2.20
N VAL A 47 -17.08 -2.28 -2.19
CA VAL A 47 -16.56 -3.48 -1.53
C VAL A 47 -15.12 -3.77 -1.94
N GLU A 48 -14.79 -3.56 -3.21
CA GLU A 48 -13.47 -3.83 -3.76
C GLU A 48 -12.36 -2.94 -3.17
N MET A 49 -12.68 -1.70 -2.81
CA MET A 49 -11.71 -0.78 -2.20
C MET A 49 -11.55 -1.03 -0.71
N ASP A 50 -12.63 -1.46 -0.04
CA ASP A 50 -12.57 -1.92 1.35
C ASP A 50 -11.71 -3.17 1.47
N GLU A 51 -11.91 -4.15 0.57
CA GLU A 51 -11.09 -5.36 0.48
C GLU A 51 -9.62 -5.02 0.21
N LEU A 52 -9.35 -4.11 -0.74
CA LEU A 52 -7.98 -3.65 -1.00
C LEU A 52 -7.34 -3.00 0.23
N ALA A 53 -8.07 -2.17 0.98
CA ALA A 53 -7.58 -1.55 2.19
C ALA A 53 -7.22 -2.60 3.25
N VAL A 54 -8.08 -3.60 3.46
CA VAL A 54 -7.83 -4.72 4.38
C VAL A 54 -6.59 -5.52 3.98
N ASP A 55 -6.47 -5.87 2.70
CA ASP A 55 -5.34 -6.66 2.19
C ASP A 55 -4.03 -5.88 2.30
N MET A 56 -4.02 -4.58 1.99
CA MET A 56 -2.82 -3.76 2.15
C MET A 56 -2.43 -3.62 3.62
N ASN A 57 -3.39 -3.46 4.52
CA ASN A 57 -3.13 -3.44 5.95
C ASN A 57 -2.47 -4.73 6.43
N LYS A 58 -2.96 -5.88 5.95
CA LYS A 58 -2.38 -7.18 6.29
C LYS A 58 -0.96 -7.34 5.74
N ALA A 59 -0.73 -6.95 4.49
CA ALA A 59 0.58 -7.03 3.85
C ALA A 59 1.61 -6.10 4.52
N LEU A 60 1.23 -4.84 4.77
CA LEU A 60 2.07 -3.86 5.46
C LEU A 60 2.34 -4.27 6.90
N GLY A 61 1.32 -4.77 7.61
CA GLY A 61 1.46 -5.32 8.96
C GLY A 61 2.50 -6.43 9.00
N THR A 62 2.36 -7.43 8.13
CA THR A 62 3.32 -8.54 8.01
C THR A 62 4.73 -8.04 7.73
N TYR A 63 4.90 -7.15 6.75
CA TYR A 63 6.22 -6.61 6.41
C TYR A 63 6.85 -5.81 7.56
N LEU A 64 6.06 -4.97 8.23
CA LEU A 64 6.52 -4.18 9.37
C LEU A 64 6.87 -5.09 10.54
N ASP A 65 6.08 -6.13 10.79
CA ASP A 65 6.34 -7.11 11.83
C ASP A 65 7.62 -7.90 11.53
N GLU A 66 7.81 -8.43 10.32
CA GLU A 66 9.06 -9.09 9.90
C GLU A 66 10.29 -8.17 10.04
N LYS A 67 10.13 -6.88 9.72
CA LYS A 67 11.20 -5.89 9.86
C LYS A 67 11.47 -5.55 11.33
N THR A 68 10.43 -5.56 12.17
CA THR A 68 10.49 -5.18 13.59
C THR A 68 10.88 -6.35 14.49
N GLU A 69 10.56 -7.59 14.11
CA GLU A 69 10.90 -8.84 14.82
C GLU A 69 12.43 -9.00 14.99
N ARG A 70 13.21 -8.29 14.18
CA ARG A 70 14.68 -8.21 14.29
C ARG A 70 15.21 -7.16 15.28
N LEU A 71 14.36 -6.49 16.06
CA LEU A 71 14.77 -5.46 17.01
C LEU A 71 14.59 -5.93 18.46
N VAL A 72 15.69 -6.29 19.11
CA VAL A 72 15.69 -6.59 20.55
C VAL A 72 15.99 -5.30 21.33
N ARG A 73 15.13 -4.95 22.29
CA ARG A 73 15.36 -3.82 23.18
C ARG A 73 16.32 -4.25 24.31
N ARG A 74 17.58 -3.80 24.25
CA ARG A 74 18.57 -3.98 25.33
C ARG A 74 19.02 -2.62 25.85
N ARG A 75 18.93 -2.42 27.17
CA ARG A 75 19.41 -1.20 27.90
C ARG A 75 19.02 0.13 27.22
N GLY A 76 17.77 0.23 26.77
CA GLY A 76 17.22 1.48 26.21
C GLY A 76 17.64 1.83 24.77
N ARG A 77 18.45 1.00 24.08
CA ARG A 77 18.77 1.17 22.65
C ARG A 77 18.12 0.05 21.83
N TYR A 78 17.63 0.40 20.65
CA TYR A 78 17.18 -0.57 19.64
C TYR A 78 18.42 -1.07 18.91
N VAL A 79 18.67 -2.39 18.98
CA VAL A 79 19.80 -3.04 18.31
C VAL A 79 19.24 -4.07 17.35
N SER A 80 19.69 -4.05 16.09
CA SER A 80 19.30 -5.08 15.13
C SER A 80 19.96 -6.41 15.48
N THR A 81 19.24 -7.52 15.35
CA THR A 81 19.82 -8.87 15.50
C THR A 81 20.97 -9.13 14.54
N LYS A 82 21.06 -8.39 13.43
CA LYS A 82 22.20 -8.44 12.49
C LYS A 82 23.48 -7.78 13.05
N ASP A 83 23.35 -6.80 13.94
CA ASP A 83 24.49 -6.11 14.56
C ASP A 83 25.08 -6.90 15.73
N LEU A 84 24.34 -7.89 16.25
CA LEU A 84 24.76 -8.77 17.35
C LEU A 84 25.57 -9.99 16.88
N ALA A 85 25.54 -10.30 15.58
CA ALA A 85 26.20 -11.46 14.99
C ALA A 85 27.63 -11.17 14.47
N ARG A 86 28.21 -10.02 14.86
CA ARG A 86 29.55 -9.56 14.47
C ARG A 86 30.36 -9.25 15.72
#